data_AF-A0A6B0DX36-F1
#
_entry.id   AF-A0A6B0DX36-F1
#
_cell.length_a   1.000
_cell.length_b   1.000
_cell.length_c   1.000
_cell.angle_alpha   90.00
_cell.angle_beta   90.00
_cell.angle_gamma   90.00
#
_symmetry.space_group_name_H-M   'P 1'
#
loop_
_entity.id
_entity.type
_entity.pdbx_description
1 polymer ?
#
loop_
_entity_poly.entity_id
_entity_poly.type
_entity_poly.pdbx_seq_one_letter_code
_entity_poly.pdbx_strand_id
1 'polypeptide(L)'
;MDEMDLNKTDEDRELEEILKGLKTVIRIIGCGGGGSNTITRIMEEGIVGADLIAANTDAPHLLITKAQRKILLGKRTTRGLGAGAQPQVGEQAAREAEETIRSLLQGSHIVFITCGLGGGTGTGSAPVVARIAKELGALTIAVCTLPFSSE
;
A
#
# COMPACT_ATOMS: atom_id res chain seq x y z
N MET A 1 32.31 -9.36 -6.90
CA MET A 1 32.19 -10.22 -5.71
C MET A 1 33.04 -9.51 -4.68
N ASP A 2 32.41 -8.84 -3.72
CA ASP A 2 33.11 -7.94 -2.79
C ASP A 2 34.17 -8.71 -1.99
N GLU A 3 35.34 -8.11 -1.77
CA GLU A 3 36.47 -8.72 -1.03
C GLU A 3 36.08 -9.16 0.40
N MET A 4 34.94 -8.69 0.93
CA MET A 4 34.38 -9.06 2.22
C MET A 4 33.76 -10.48 2.27
N ASP A 5 33.48 -11.13 1.13
CA ASP A 5 32.84 -12.46 1.11
C ASP A 5 33.84 -13.62 1.28
N LEU A 6 35.14 -13.38 1.13
CA LEU A 6 36.19 -14.42 1.13
C LEU A 6 36.65 -14.87 2.53
N ASN A 7 36.30 -14.13 3.59
CA ASN A 7 36.73 -14.40 4.98
C ASN A 7 35.58 -14.72 5.96
N LYS A 8 34.37 -15.02 5.47
CA LYS A 8 33.26 -15.41 6.34
C LYS A 8 33.46 -16.81 6.88
N THR A 9 33.36 -16.97 8.19
CA THR A 9 33.32 -18.28 8.85
C THR A 9 32.03 -19.02 8.49
N ASP A 10 31.99 -20.35 8.68
CA ASP A 10 30.74 -21.11 8.51
C ASP A 10 29.65 -20.65 9.48
N GLU A 11 30.05 -20.18 10.67
CA GLU A 11 29.17 -19.58 11.68
C GLU A 11 28.56 -18.26 11.18
N ASP A 12 29.36 -17.39 10.52
CA ASP A 12 28.87 -16.14 9.93
C ASP A 12 27.83 -16.40 8.82
N ARG A 13 28.04 -17.46 8.03
CA ARG A 13 27.11 -17.85 6.95
C ARG A 13 25.78 -18.36 7.51
N GLU A 14 25.82 -19.18 8.56
CA GLU A 14 24.62 -19.66 9.25
C GLU A 14 23.84 -18.50 9.88
N LEU A 15 24.54 -17.56 10.54
CA LEU A 15 23.93 -16.35 11.08
C LEU A 15 23.29 -15.48 9.99
N GLU A 16 23.93 -15.31 8.84
CA GLU A 16 23.37 -14.57 7.71
C GLU A 16 22.10 -15.22 7.13
N GLU A 17 22.04 -16.56 7.07
CA GLU A 17 20.82 -17.26 6.64
C GLU A 17 19.67 -17.07 7.63
N ILE A 18 19.93 -17.18 8.93
CA ILE A 18 18.94 -16.93 9.98
C ILE A 18 18.45 -15.48 9.91
N LEU A 19 19.36 -14.51 9.77
CA LEU A 19 19.03 -13.09 9.64
C LEU A 19 18.22 -12.78 8.37
N LYS A 20 18.50 -13.45 7.26
CA LYS A 20 17.67 -13.34 6.03
C LYS A 20 16.25 -13.83 6.26
N GLY A 21 16.07 -14.90 7.04
CA GLY A 21 14.76 -15.41 7.45
C GLY A 21 13.97 -14.49 8.39
N LEU A 22 14.68 -13.65 9.16
CA LEU A 22 14.06 -12.68 10.09
C LEU A 22 13.64 -11.37 9.42
N LYS A 23 13.91 -11.18 8.13
CA LYS A 23 13.63 -9.92 7.43
C LYS A 23 12.12 -9.66 7.35
N THR A 24 11.68 -8.63 8.08
CA THR A 24 10.27 -8.24 8.12
C THR A 24 9.87 -7.55 6.81
N VAL A 25 8.94 -8.16 6.08
CA VAL A 25 8.29 -7.58 4.90
C VAL A 25 7.19 -6.60 5.34
N ILE A 26 7.44 -5.31 5.12
CA ILE A 26 6.51 -4.22 5.43
C ILE A 26 5.97 -3.65 4.12
N ARG A 27 4.66 -3.42 4.05
CA ARG A 27 4.02 -2.75 2.92
C ARG A 27 3.19 -1.57 3.38
N ILE A 28 3.25 -0.46 2.66
CA ILE A 28 2.45 0.73 2.90
C ILE A 28 1.57 0.97 1.68
N ILE A 29 0.26 0.97 1.88
CA ILE A 29 -0.72 1.21 0.82
C ILE A 29 -1.49 2.50 1.10
N GLY A 30 -1.39 3.45 0.17
CA GLY A 30 -2.10 4.73 0.18
C GLY A 30 -3.38 4.65 -0.65
N CYS A 31 -4.53 4.82 -0.02
CA CYS A 31 -5.84 4.75 -0.67
C CYS A 31 -6.42 6.14 -0.99
N GLY A 32 -6.86 6.33 -2.22
CA GLY A 32 -7.46 7.58 -2.71
C GLY A 32 -6.47 8.73 -2.81
N GLY A 33 -6.98 9.96 -2.92
CA GLY A 33 -6.14 11.14 -3.17
C GLY A 33 -5.16 11.45 -2.03
N GLY A 34 -5.66 11.60 -0.80
CA GLY A 34 -4.82 11.84 0.38
C GLY A 34 -3.78 10.74 0.59
N GLY A 35 -4.17 9.46 0.47
CA GLY A 35 -3.25 8.34 0.59
C GLY A 35 -2.18 8.32 -0.51
N SER A 36 -2.56 8.63 -1.76
CA SER A 36 -1.61 8.70 -2.88
C SER A 36 -0.58 9.83 -2.70
N ASN A 37 -1.00 10.97 -2.15
CA ASN A 37 -0.09 12.06 -1.80
C ASN A 37 0.87 11.65 -0.68
N THR A 38 0.39 10.96 0.35
CA THR A 38 1.24 10.41 1.41
C THR A 38 2.30 9.46 0.86
N ILE A 39 1.92 8.53 -0.04
CA ILE A 39 2.87 7.60 -0.67
C ILE A 39 3.92 8.34 -1.50
N THR A 40 3.50 9.36 -2.27
CA THR A 40 4.43 10.21 -3.02
C THR A 40 5.44 10.87 -2.10
N ARG A 41 4.99 11.40 -0.96
CA ARG A 41 5.88 12.05 0.01
C ARG A 41 6.88 11.08 0.63
N ILE A 42 6.44 9.89 1.03
CA ILE A 42 7.30 8.83 1.58
C ILE A 42 8.36 8.41 0.56
N MET A 43 7.98 8.27 -0.72
CA MET A 43 8.90 7.95 -1.81
C MET A 43 9.95 9.05 -2.01
N GLU A 44 9.55 10.32 -1.95
CA GLU A 44 10.46 11.46 -2.13
C GLU A 44 11.43 11.64 -0.96
N GLU A 45 11.00 11.31 0.26
CA GLU A 45 11.86 11.34 1.45
C GLU A 45 12.84 10.16 1.51
N GLY A 46 12.69 9.17 0.62
CA GLY A 46 13.64 8.06 0.49
C GLY A 46 13.54 7.02 1.62
N ILE A 47 12.35 6.83 2.20
CA ILE A 47 12.15 5.82 3.25
C ILE A 47 12.46 4.42 2.68
N VAL A 48 13.39 3.72 3.31
CA VAL A 48 13.81 2.36 2.96
C VAL A 48 13.16 1.31 3.84
N GLY A 49 13.01 0.09 3.33
CA GLY A 49 12.53 -1.06 4.12
C GLY A 49 11.03 -1.31 4.07
N ALA A 50 10.28 -0.57 3.24
CA ALA A 50 8.87 -0.85 2.99
C ALA A 50 8.53 -0.79 1.49
N ASP A 51 7.63 -1.66 1.03
CA ASP A 51 7.06 -1.58 -0.31
C ASP A 51 5.93 -0.55 -0.35
N LEU A 52 6.04 0.45 -1.23
CA LEU A 52 5.14 1.60 -1.30
C LEU A 52 4.15 1.45 -2.47
N ILE A 53 2.86 1.38 -2.13
CA ILE A 53 1.76 1.07 -3.05
C ILE A 53 0.76 2.23 -3.04
N ALA A 54 0.44 2.80 -4.20
CA ALA A 54 -0.66 3.75 -4.33
C ALA A 54 -1.88 3.08 -4.98
N ALA A 55 -3.07 3.27 -4.41
CA ALA A 55 -4.32 2.73 -4.92
C ALA A 55 -5.36 3.85 -5.07
N ASN A 56 -5.82 4.11 -6.29
CA ASN A 56 -6.76 5.19 -6.56
C ASN A 56 -7.72 4.84 -7.70
N THR A 57 -8.92 5.41 -7.69
CA THR A 57 -9.92 5.31 -8.78
C THR A 57 -9.75 6.41 -9.84
N ASP A 58 -9.01 7.46 -9.50
CA ASP A 58 -8.67 8.58 -10.38
C ASP A 58 -7.36 8.27 -11.11
N ALA A 59 -7.46 8.00 -12.41
CA ALA A 59 -6.31 7.62 -13.23
C ALA A 59 -5.35 8.79 -13.48
N PRO A 60 -5.80 10.02 -13.81
CA PRO A 60 -4.93 11.20 -13.88
C PRO A 60 -4.09 11.42 -12.61
N HIS A 61 -4.71 11.35 -11.43
CA HIS A 61 -4.00 11.53 -10.17
C HIS A 61 -3.01 10.38 -9.92
N LEU A 62 -3.42 9.14 -10.15
CA LEU A 62 -2.54 7.98 -10.00
C LEU A 62 -1.33 7.99 -10.95
N LEU A 63 -1.49 8.55 -12.15
CA LEU A 63 -0.42 8.64 -13.15
C LEU A 63 0.76 9.48 -12.63
N ILE A 64 0.48 10.62 -12.00
CA ILE A 64 1.50 11.54 -11.47
C ILE A 64 2.05 11.14 -10.09
N THR A 65 1.32 10.32 -9.33
CA THR A 65 1.75 9.80 -8.02
C THR A 65 3.10 9.07 -8.11
N LYS A 66 4.03 9.32 -7.19
CA LYS A 66 5.28 8.55 -7.09
C LYS A 66 5.07 7.38 -6.15
N ALA A 67 5.22 6.15 -6.64
CA ALA A 67 5.07 4.92 -5.87
C ALA A 67 5.85 3.79 -6.57
N GLN A 68 6.31 2.79 -5.83
CA GLN A 68 6.92 1.59 -6.43
C GLN A 68 5.88 0.76 -7.17
N ARG A 69 4.65 0.69 -6.65
CA ARG A 69 3.52 0.00 -7.29
C ARG A 69 2.28 0.89 -7.29
N LYS A 70 1.46 0.75 -8.34
CA LYS A 70 0.21 1.52 -8.53
C LYS A 70 -0.94 0.59 -8.87
N ILE A 71 -2.11 0.83 -8.29
CA ILE A 71 -3.35 0.08 -8.53
C ILE A 71 -4.44 1.07 -8.96
N LEU A 72 -4.88 0.96 -10.21
CA LEU A 72 -6.09 1.64 -10.66
C LEU A 72 -7.30 0.83 -10.20
N LEU A 73 -8.03 1.35 -9.22
CA LEU A 73 -9.25 0.77 -8.70
C LEU A 73 -10.43 1.07 -9.63
N GLY A 74 -11.37 0.13 -9.75
CA GLY A 74 -12.62 0.36 -10.48
C GLY A 74 -12.44 0.62 -11.99
N LYS A 75 -11.55 -0.12 -12.66
CA LYS A 75 -11.32 0.02 -14.12
C LYS A 75 -12.62 -0.02 -14.92
N ARG A 76 -13.58 -0.86 -14.51
CA ARG A 76 -14.93 -0.91 -15.08
C ARG A 76 -15.88 0.06 -14.38
N THR A 77 -15.87 0.08 -13.05
CA THR A 77 -16.81 0.87 -12.23
C THR A 77 -16.71 2.38 -12.47
N THR A 78 -15.49 2.95 -12.44
CA THR A 78 -15.25 4.39 -12.57
C THR A 78 -14.64 4.78 -13.91
N ARG A 79 -14.10 3.82 -14.66
CA ARG A 79 -13.35 4.06 -15.91
C ARG A 79 -12.19 5.04 -15.74
N GLY A 80 -11.63 5.12 -14.53
CA GLY A 80 -10.52 6.02 -14.19
C GLY A 80 -10.92 7.46 -13.89
N LEU A 81 -12.22 7.76 -13.77
CA LEU A 81 -12.73 9.12 -13.52
C LEU A 81 -12.86 9.48 -12.03
N GLY A 82 -12.52 8.57 -11.13
CA GLY A 82 -12.70 8.76 -9.69
C GLY A 82 -14.04 8.27 -9.14
N ALA A 83 -14.16 8.30 -7.81
CA ALA A 83 -15.35 7.82 -7.07
C ALA A 83 -16.37 8.93 -6.73
N GLY A 84 -16.15 10.17 -7.20
CA GLY A 84 -17.11 11.27 -7.03
C GLY A 84 -17.52 11.57 -5.59
N ALA A 85 -16.60 11.45 -4.63
CA ALA A 85 -16.87 11.58 -3.19
C ALA A 85 -17.87 10.55 -2.59
N GLN A 86 -18.21 9.48 -3.32
CA GLN A 86 -19.12 8.44 -2.84
C GLN A 86 -18.34 7.23 -2.30
N PRO A 87 -18.39 6.93 -0.98
CA PRO A 87 -17.65 5.81 -0.41
C PRO A 87 -18.04 4.45 -1.01
N GLN A 88 -19.32 4.24 -1.32
CA GLN A 88 -19.79 2.98 -1.90
C GLN A 88 -19.17 2.70 -3.28
N VAL A 89 -18.91 3.75 -4.08
CA VAL A 89 -18.20 3.61 -5.36
C VAL A 89 -16.74 3.23 -5.12
N GLY A 90 -16.09 3.83 -4.13
CA GLY A 90 -14.72 3.48 -3.72
C GLY A 90 -14.62 2.03 -3.21
N GLU A 91 -15.59 1.57 -2.44
CA GLU A 91 -15.67 0.19 -1.95
C GLU A 91 -15.84 -0.80 -3.10
N GLN A 92 -16.81 -0.56 -3.99
CA GLN A 92 -17.05 -1.41 -5.14
C GLN A 92 -15.83 -1.48 -6.06
N ALA A 93 -15.17 -0.34 -6.29
CA ALA A 93 -13.95 -0.25 -7.07
C ALA A 93 -12.78 -1.04 -6.45
N ALA A 94 -12.70 -1.11 -5.11
CA ALA A 94 -11.72 -1.90 -4.40
C ALA A 94 -12.02 -3.41 -4.47
N ARG A 95 -13.28 -3.80 -4.34
CA ARG A 95 -13.74 -5.20 -4.52
C ARG A 95 -13.45 -5.70 -5.94
N GLU A 96 -13.65 -4.84 -6.95
CA GLU A 96 -13.30 -5.14 -8.35
C GLU A 96 -11.80 -5.48 -8.51
N ALA A 97 -10.94 -4.87 -7.69
CA ALA A 97 -9.49 -5.02 -7.71
C ALA A 97 -8.94 -5.99 -6.64
N GLU A 98 -9.80 -6.76 -5.96
CA GLU A 98 -9.43 -7.57 -4.80
C GLU A 98 -8.27 -8.55 -5.09
N GLU A 99 -8.29 -9.22 -6.24
CA GLU A 99 -7.22 -10.15 -6.64
C GLU A 99 -5.86 -9.43 -6.79
N THR A 100 -5.86 -8.23 -7.37
CA THR A 100 -4.64 -7.42 -7.52
C THR A 100 -4.12 -6.95 -6.17
N ILE A 101 -5.01 -6.49 -5.28
CA ILE A 101 -4.65 -6.07 -3.92
C ILE A 101 -4.07 -7.27 -3.15
N ARG A 102 -4.74 -8.43 -3.18
CA ARG A 102 -4.29 -9.65 -2.51
C ARG A 102 -2.92 -10.09 -3.00
N SER A 103 -2.70 -10.12 -4.31
CA SER A 103 -1.41 -10.47 -4.91
C SER A 103 -0.27 -9.58 -4.41
N LEU A 104 -0.50 -8.28 -4.28
CA LEU A 104 0.50 -7.32 -3.83
C LEU A 104 0.77 -7.39 -2.32
N LEU A 105 -0.23 -7.77 -1.52
CA LEU A 105 -0.12 -7.88 -0.07
C LEU A 105 0.33 -9.26 0.40
N GLN A 106 0.39 -10.27 -0.48
CA GLN A 106 0.79 -11.63 -0.14
C GLN A 106 2.18 -11.67 0.51
N GLY A 107 2.31 -12.38 1.62
CA GLY A 107 3.58 -12.52 2.35
C GLY A 107 4.03 -11.26 3.11
N SER A 108 3.15 -10.27 3.28
CA SER A 108 3.43 -9.14 4.17
C SER A 108 3.36 -9.59 5.62
N HIS A 109 4.34 -9.19 6.44
CA HIS A 109 4.23 -9.33 7.89
C HIS A 109 3.43 -8.16 8.47
N ILE A 110 3.64 -6.96 7.93
CA ILE A 110 2.97 -5.74 8.35
C ILE A 110 2.43 -5.00 7.13
N VAL A 111 1.17 -4.57 7.19
CA VAL A 111 0.53 -3.71 6.19
C VAL A 111 0.04 -2.44 6.86
N PHE A 112 0.62 -1.31 6.47
CA PHE A 112 0.14 0.03 6.81
C PHE A 112 -0.81 0.52 5.73
N ILE A 113 -1.98 1.00 6.15
CA ILE A 113 -2.99 1.55 5.26
C ILE A 113 -3.12 3.03 5.60
N THR A 114 -2.96 3.90 4.62
CA THR A 114 -3.12 5.35 4.82
C THR A 114 -4.12 5.94 3.87
N CYS A 115 -5.03 6.77 4.39
CA CYS A 115 -5.99 7.50 3.60
C CYS A 115 -6.49 8.76 4.32
N GLY A 116 -7.00 9.72 3.56
CA GLY A 116 -7.86 10.76 4.09
C GLY A 116 -9.31 10.29 4.03
N LEU A 117 -9.99 10.28 5.17
CA LEU A 117 -11.42 9.99 5.27
C LEU A 117 -12.25 11.20 4.83
N GLY A 118 -13.52 10.97 4.52
CA GLY A 118 -14.46 12.00 4.04
C GLY A 118 -14.64 11.98 2.52
N GLY A 119 -13.61 11.59 1.76
CA GLY A 119 -13.72 11.37 0.31
C GLY A 119 -14.40 10.05 -0.07
N GLY A 120 -14.51 9.78 -1.37
CA GLY A 120 -15.11 8.53 -1.88
C GLY A 120 -14.14 7.35 -1.89
N THR A 121 -13.02 7.51 -2.60
CA THR A 121 -12.06 6.42 -2.81
C THR A 121 -11.38 5.98 -1.52
N GLY A 122 -10.81 6.90 -0.75
CA GLY A 122 -10.09 6.58 0.49
C GLY A 122 -11.00 5.87 1.48
N THR A 123 -12.11 6.51 1.83
CA THR A 123 -13.13 6.00 2.76
C THR A 123 -13.69 4.63 2.35
N GLY A 124 -13.97 4.44 1.06
CA GLY A 124 -14.55 3.18 0.56
C GLY A 124 -13.54 2.04 0.41
N SER A 125 -12.34 2.33 -0.08
CA SER A 125 -11.34 1.29 -0.40
C SER A 125 -10.50 0.85 0.79
N ALA A 126 -10.20 1.74 1.75
CA ALA A 126 -9.34 1.41 2.89
C ALA A 126 -9.87 0.23 3.74
N PRO A 127 -11.18 0.13 4.07
CA PRO A 127 -11.72 -1.03 4.78
C PRO A 127 -11.59 -2.35 4.01
N VAL A 128 -11.73 -2.32 2.68
CA VAL A 128 -11.58 -3.50 1.82
C VAL A 128 -10.13 -3.99 1.83
N VAL A 129 -9.18 -3.06 1.70
CA VAL A 129 -7.74 -3.35 1.79
C VAL A 129 -7.38 -3.92 3.16
N ALA A 130 -7.92 -3.35 4.24
CA ALA A 130 -7.69 -3.82 5.61
C ALA A 130 -8.19 -5.24 5.83
N ARG A 131 -9.38 -5.56 5.31
CA ARG A 131 -9.92 -6.92 5.35
C ARG A 131 -8.99 -7.90 4.64
N ILE A 132 -8.56 -7.60 3.42
CA ILE A 132 -7.67 -8.46 2.63
C ILE A 132 -6.34 -8.68 3.35
N ALA A 133 -5.72 -7.62 3.89
CA ALA A 133 -4.47 -7.73 4.65
C ALA A 133 -4.62 -8.63 5.88
N LYS A 134 -5.72 -8.50 6.62
CA LYS A 134 -6.04 -9.34 7.78
C LYS A 134 -6.28 -10.79 7.40
N GLU A 135 -7.00 -11.06 6.31
CA GLU A 135 -7.20 -12.42 5.78
C GLU A 135 -5.89 -13.10 5.35
N LEU A 136 -4.90 -12.31 4.94
CA LEU A 136 -3.56 -12.79 4.60
C LEU A 136 -2.64 -13.00 5.81
N GLY A 137 -3.13 -12.74 7.03
CA GLY A 137 -2.38 -12.93 8.27
C GLY A 137 -1.39 -11.81 8.61
N ALA A 138 -1.43 -10.67 7.91
CA ALA A 138 -0.55 -9.54 8.19
C ALA A 138 -1.04 -8.72 9.39
N LEU A 139 -0.11 -8.21 10.20
CA LEU A 139 -0.41 -7.16 11.17
C LEU A 139 -0.88 -5.92 10.39
N THR A 140 -2.15 -5.56 10.57
CA THR A 140 -2.81 -4.54 9.75
C THR A 140 -3.04 -3.28 10.58
N ILE A 141 -2.42 -2.17 10.17
CA ILE A 141 -2.48 -0.89 10.87
C ILE A 141 -3.02 0.17 9.92
N ALA A 142 -4.07 0.88 10.32
CA ALA A 142 -4.64 1.98 9.54
C ALA A 142 -4.30 3.32 10.18
N VAL A 143 -3.67 4.21 9.39
CA VAL A 143 -3.35 5.60 9.77
C VAL A 143 -4.14 6.53 8.87
N CYS A 144 -5.27 7.00 9.39
CA CYS A 144 -6.23 7.79 8.63
C CYS A 144 -6.37 9.20 9.22
N THR A 145 -6.57 10.19 8.35
CA THR A 145 -6.92 11.55 8.77
C THR A 145 -8.43 11.77 8.66
N LEU A 146 -8.99 12.51 9.63
CA LEU A 146 -10.36 13.01 9.55
C LEU A 146 -10.39 14.31 8.72
N PRO A 147 -11.51 14.62 8.06
CA PRO A 147 -11.67 15.89 7.35
C PRO A 147 -11.60 17.06 8.33
N PHE A 148 -11.26 18.23 7.81
CA PHE A 148 -11.30 19.47 8.60
C PHE A 148 -12.75 19.85 8.91
N SER A 149 -12.99 20.62 9.98
CA SER A 149 -14.34 21.04 10.37
C SER A 149 -15.03 21.97 9.34
N SER A 150 -14.30 22.49 8.36
CA SER A 150 -14.77 23.42 7.33
C SER A 150 -15.01 22.77 5.96
N GLU A 151 -14.87 21.45 5.85
CA GLU A 151 -15.16 20.66 4.62
C GLU A 151 -16.58 20.07 4.62
#